data_AF-A0A534P3L5-F1
#
_entry.id   AF-A0A534P3L5-F1
#
_cell.length_a   1.000
_cell.length_b   1.000
_cell.length_c   1.000
_cell.angle_alpha   90.00
_cell.angle_beta   90.00
_cell.angle_gamma   90.00
#
_symmetry.space_group_name_H-M   'P 1'
#
loop_
_entity.id
_entity.type
_entity.pdbx_description
1 polymer ?
#
loop_
_entity_poly.entity_id
_entity_poly.type
_entity_poly.pdbx_seq_one_letter_code
_entity_poly.pdbx_strand_id
1 'polypeptide(L)'
;MADNKNDPPETGANIVQRLRFRVVTSDDRQLVSHVATVTRPAPKTKTPPMSDVPVHLILVAATGQKQGALKIDPGFKDMAGQAAVHQFSIQEFSYSIVSQRDPQSGLPTGQRMHKPVVFAKELGPSTPQLYAALANNENLSEVIFDCYGTQSGVPVLAHSVKLINAGVAEIDYRQLNTRDPASSKIPEFALVSLTFQSIEWTHGAIVAADSWENG
;
A
#
# COMPACT_ATOMS: atom_id res chain seq x y z
N MET A 1 -10.25 54.48 -7.00
CA MET A 1 -8.98 53.95 -7.54
C MET A 1 -8.31 53.24 -6.38
N ALA A 2 -8.61 51.96 -6.18
CA ALA A 2 -7.81 50.79 -6.64
C ALA A 2 -6.55 50.63 -5.78
N ASP A 3 -6.17 49.47 -5.24
CA ASP A 3 -6.78 48.14 -5.17
C ASP A 3 -6.11 47.40 -4.00
N ASN A 4 -6.91 46.53 -3.38
CA ASN A 4 -6.55 45.61 -2.31
C ASN A 4 -6.06 44.29 -2.92
N LYS A 5 -4.96 43.69 -2.44
CA LYS A 5 -4.69 42.25 -2.59
C LYS A 5 -3.98 41.70 -1.35
N ASN A 6 -4.79 41.36 -0.35
CA ASN A 6 -4.53 40.17 0.47
C ASN A 6 -4.96 38.96 -0.36
N ASP A 7 -4.04 38.07 -0.69
CA ASP A 7 -4.38 36.74 -1.19
C ASP A 7 -4.95 35.89 -0.03
N PRO A 8 -6.12 35.24 -0.18
CA PRO A 8 -6.61 34.23 0.75
C PRO A 8 -6.00 32.83 0.47
N PRO A 9 -6.04 31.92 1.47
CA PRO A 9 -5.28 30.67 1.46
C PRO A 9 -5.81 29.64 0.46
N GLU A 10 -4.89 28.85 -0.09
CA GLU A 10 -5.18 27.66 -0.90
C GLU A 10 -6.04 26.67 -0.10
N THR A 11 -7.32 26.54 -0.42
CA THR A 11 -8.11 25.39 0.00
C THR A 11 -9.27 25.15 -0.97
N GLY A 12 -9.09 24.25 -1.93
CA GLY A 12 -10.21 23.93 -2.84
C GLY A 12 -9.97 22.96 -3.98
N ALA A 13 -8.88 22.20 -4.03
CA ALA A 13 -8.51 21.51 -5.27
C ALA A 13 -9.39 20.29 -5.68
N ASN A 14 -10.35 19.83 -4.88
CA ASN A 14 -11.10 18.58 -5.19
C ASN A 14 -12.61 18.59 -4.93
N ILE A 15 -13.24 19.74 -4.66
CA ILE A 15 -14.69 19.82 -4.43
C ILE A 15 -15.38 20.21 -5.74
N VAL A 16 -16.17 19.30 -6.31
CA VAL A 16 -16.86 19.54 -7.60
C VAL A 16 -18.23 20.20 -7.39
N GLN A 17 -18.92 19.90 -6.28
CA GLN A 17 -20.20 20.54 -5.96
C GLN A 17 -20.53 20.43 -4.46
N ARG A 18 -21.18 21.45 -3.90
CA ARG A 18 -21.79 21.42 -2.55
C ARG A 18 -23.29 21.60 -2.70
N LEU A 19 -24.06 20.57 -2.37
CA LEU A 19 -25.53 20.63 -2.34
C LEU A 19 -25.98 20.88 -0.90
N ARG A 20 -26.89 21.84 -0.72
CA ARG A 20 -27.66 22.02 0.52
C ARG A 20 -29.12 21.86 0.15
N PHE A 21 -29.77 20.84 0.70
CA PHE A 21 -31.21 20.70 0.58
C PHE A 21 -31.85 21.32 1.83
N ARG A 22 -32.81 22.22 1.63
CA ARG A 22 -33.67 22.72 2.69
C ARG A 22 -35.02 22.03 2.53
N VAL A 23 -35.37 21.17 3.47
CA VAL A 23 -36.70 20.57 3.56
C VAL A 23 -37.43 21.24 4.73
N VAL A 24 -38.55 21.88 4.44
CA VAL A 24 -39.44 22.47 5.44
C VAL A 24 -40.62 21.52 5.61
N THR A 25 -40.86 21.08 6.84
CA THR A 25 -41.99 20.20 7.18
C THR A 25 -43.26 21.04 7.40
N SER A 26 -44.43 20.39 7.37
CA SER A 26 -45.73 21.07 7.48
C SER A 26 -45.99 21.75 8.83
N ASP A 27 -45.13 21.52 9.82
CA ASP A 27 -45.11 22.17 11.14
C ASP A 27 -44.04 23.29 11.25
N ASP A 28 -43.57 23.82 10.11
CA ASP A 28 -42.59 24.92 10.00
C ASP A 28 -41.20 24.62 10.58
N ARG A 29 -40.88 23.35 10.84
CA ARG A 29 -39.54 22.91 11.25
C ARG A 29 -38.64 22.65 10.03
N GLN A 30 -37.34 22.91 10.20
CA GLN A 30 -36.32 22.67 9.15
C GLN A 30 -35.48 21.44 9.46
N LEU A 31 -35.37 20.52 8.49
CA LEU A 31 -34.37 19.45 8.54
C LEU A 31 -33.03 19.99 8.02
N VAL A 32 -31.98 19.86 8.83
CA VAL A 32 -30.61 20.26 8.45
C VAL A 32 -29.85 19.02 7.97
N SER A 33 -29.57 18.93 6.67
CA SER A 33 -28.73 17.85 6.11
C SER A 33 -27.25 18.10 6.42
N HIS A 34 -26.51 17.05 6.81
CA HIS A 34 -25.04 17.09 6.80
C HIS A 34 -24.54 17.22 5.36
N VAL A 35 -23.51 18.04 5.14
CA VAL A 35 -22.97 18.34 3.80
C VAL A 35 -22.43 17.06 3.16
N ALA A 36 -23.13 16.54 2.16
CA ALA A 36 -22.57 15.51 1.29
C ALA A 36 -21.46 16.15 0.44
N THR A 37 -20.24 15.62 0.55
CA THR A 37 -19.10 16.09 -0.24
C THR A 37 -18.94 15.18 -1.45
N VAL A 38 -19.12 15.74 -2.65
CA VAL A 38 -18.78 15.06 -3.91
C VAL A 38 -17.34 15.41 -4.24
N THR A 39 -16.44 14.46 -4.01
CA THR A 39 -15.04 14.56 -4.42
C THR A 39 -14.89 14.06 -5.86
N ARG A 40 -14.06 14.75 -6.65
CA ARG A 40 -13.61 14.18 -7.92
C ARG A 40 -12.72 12.99 -7.59
N PRO A 41 -12.94 11.79 -8.15
CA PRO A 41 -11.92 10.76 -8.14
C PRO A 41 -10.66 11.38 -8.74
N ALA A 42 -9.49 11.06 -8.17
CA ALA A 42 -8.23 11.42 -8.80
C ALA A 42 -8.30 11.03 -10.29
N PRO A 43 -7.71 11.82 -11.21
CA PRO A 43 -7.59 11.40 -12.59
C PRO A 43 -7.03 9.98 -12.57
N LYS A 44 -7.64 9.04 -13.31
CA LYS A 44 -6.99 7.75 -13.54
C LYS A 44 -5.62 8.10 -14.09
N THR A 45 -4.58 7.96 -13.28
CA THR A 45 -3.20 7.98 -13.74
C THR A 45 -3.20 6.96 -14.88
N LYS A 46 -2.76 7.37 -16.06
CA LYS A 46 -2.52 6.40 -17.14
C LYS A 46 -1.54 5.41 -16.53
N THR A 47 -2.03 4.24 -16.12
CA THR A 47 -1.18 3.14 -15.71
C THR A 47 -0.20 2.96 -16.87
N PRO A 48 1.10 3.17 -16.67
CA PRO A 48 2.08 2.93 -17.72
C PRO A 48 1.81 1.52 -18.28
N PRO A 49 1.86 1.30 -19.60
CA PRO A 49 1.79 -0.06 -20.12
C PRO A 49 2.97 -0.83 -19.53
N MET A 50 2.67 -1.69 -18.54
CA MET A 50 3.69 -2.46 -17.83
C MET A 50 4.34 -3.44 -18.81
N SER A 51 5.67 -3.55 -18.74
CA SER A 51 6.47 -4.38 -19.64
C SER A 51 6.92 -5.68 -18.97
N ASP A 52 7.07 -6.77 -19.72
CA ASP A 52 7.77 -8.00 -19.29
C ASP A 52 9.26 -7.70 -19.07
N VAL A 53 9.60 -7.08 -17.94
CA VAL A 53 10.98 -6.75 -17.55
C VAL A 53 11.35 -7.46 -16.25
N PRO A 54 12.59 -7.97 -16.12
CA PRO A 54 13.07 -8.51 -14.85
C PRO A 54 13.00 -7.46 -13.74
N VAL A 55 12.36 -7.83 -12.63
CA VAL A 55 12.27 -6.98 -11.44
C VAL A 55 13.62 -6.94 -10.74
N HIS A 56 14.09 -5.73 -10.42
CA HIS A 56 15.32 -5.51 -9.65
C HIS A 56 15.15 -4.45 -8.55
N LEU A 57 13.95 -3.87 -8.42
CA LEU A 57 13.63 -2.88 -7.41
C LEU A 57 12.17 -3.08 -6.99
N ILE A 58 11.91 -3.11 -5.68
CA ILE A 58 10.56 -3.14 -5.14
C ILE A 58 10.41 -1.98 -4.15
N LEU A 59 9.42 -1.14 -4.40
CA LEU A 59 9.09 0.01 -3.57
C LEU A 59 7.80 -0.26 -2.80
N VAL A 60 7.73 0.20 -1.56
CA VAL A 60 6.61 -0.08 -0.68
C VAL A 60 5.95 1.21 -0.22
N ALA A 61 4.64 1.27 -0.40
CA ALA A 61 3.77 2.25 0.24
C ALA A 61 2.95 1.56 1.32
N ALA A 62 2.95 2.07 2.54
CA ALA A 62 2.21 1.50 3.68
C ALA A 62 1.52 2.61 4.47
N THR A 63 0.24 2.39 4.78
CA THR A 63 -0.59 3.32 5.55
C THR A 63 -1.22 2.59 6.74
N GLY A 64 -0.89 3.02 7.96
CA GLY A 64 -1.54 2.58 9.19
C GLY A 64 -2.92 3.21 9.35
N GLN A 65 -3.89 2.47 9.89
CA GLN A 65 -5.23 3.01 10.17
C GLN A 65 -5.21 4.18 11.15
N LYS A 66 -4.31 4.16 12.13
CA LYS A 66 -4.13 5.22 13.14
C LYS A 66 -2.88 6.05 12.85
N GLN A 67 -1.83 5.42 12.36
CA GLN A 67 -0.54 6.08 12.11
C GLN A 67 -0.51 6.90 10.80
N GLY A 68 -1.45 6.68 9.88
CA GLY A 68 -1.41 7.26 8.54
C GLY A 68 -0.27 6.66 7.71
N ALA A 69 0.12 7.35 6.64
CA ALA A 69 1.27 6.93 5.84
C ALA A 69 2.52 6.79 6.73
N LEU A 70 3.24 5.68 6.57
CA LEU A 70 4.47 5.46 7.34
C LEU A 70 5.51 6.56 6.99
N LYS A 71 6.51 6.69 7.85
CA LYS A 71 7.62 7.62 7.65
C LYS A 71 8.54 7.07 6.58
N ILE A 72 9.03 7.99 5.76
CA ILE A 72 9.99 7.68 4.69
C ILE A 72 11.32 7.29 5.32
N ASP A 73 11.93 6.22 4.82
CA ASP A 73 13.23 5.74 5.29
C ASP A 73 14.40 6.59 4.75
N PRO A 74 15.54 6.63 5.45
CA PRO A 74 16.63 7.52 5.11
C PRO A 74 17.27 7.09 3.79
N GLY A 75 17.60 8.05 2.93
CA GLY A 75 18.18 7.75 1.61
C GLY A 75 17.17 7.22 0.59
N PHE A 76 15.92 6.96 0.98
CA PHE A 76 14.87 6.61 0.05
C PHE A 76 14.58 7.76 -0.92
N LYS A 77 14.53 7.42 -2.21
CA LYS A 77 14.09 8.32 -3.27
C LYS A 77 12.95 7.66 -3.99
N ASP A 78 11.77 8.24 -3.87
CA ASP A 78 10.63 7.78 -4.63
C ASP A 78 10.90 7.99 -6.13
N MET A 79 10.24 7.18 -6.94
CA MET A 79 10.23 7.39 -8.37
C MET A 79 9.13 8.40 -8.71
N ALA A 80 9.45 9.44 -9.48
CA ALA A 80 8.44 10.42 -9.88
C ALA A 80 7.46 9.81 -10.89
N GLY A 81 6.15 10.05 -10.70
CA GLY A 81 5.08 9.62 -11.63
C GLY A 81 4.48 8.24 -11.37
N GLN A 82 4.66 7.68 -10.17
CA GLN A 82 4.22 6.33 -9.83
C GLN A 82 2.77 6.20 -9.38
N ALA A 83 2.30 4.95 -9.30
CA ALA A 83 0.96 4.59 -8.86
C ALA A 83 0.71 4.90 -7.38
N ALA A 84 1.75 4.81 -6.54
CA ALA A 84 1.71 5.14 -5.12
C ALA A 84 2.87 6.05 -4.70
N VAL A 85 2.70 6.74 -3.57
CA VAL A 85 3.78 7.49 -2.89
C VAL A 85 4.43 6.54 -1.89
N HIS A 86 5.66 6.13 -2.15
CA HIS A 86 6.35 5.09 -1.40
C HIS A 86 7.13 5.66 -0.20
N GLN A 87 7.42 4.80 0.79
CA GLN A 87 8.19 5.16 1.98
C GLN A 87 9.56 4.49 2.05
N PHE A 88 9.70 3.27 1.52
CA PHE A 88 10.94 2.50 1.58
C PHE A 88 11.02 1.48 0.45
N SER A 89 12.21 0.91 0.25
CA SER A 89 12.46 -0.21 -0.67
C SER A 89 12.70 -1.50 0.10
N ILE A 90 12.49 -2.65 -0.55
CA ILE A 90 12.72 -3.98 0.03
C ILE A 90 13.68 -4.80 -0.83
N GLN A 91 14.44 -5.69 -0.19
CA GLN A 91 15.43 -6.56 -0.86
C GLN A 91 14.83 -7.92 -1.24
N GLU A 92 13.86 -8.39 -0.47
CA GLU A 92 13.22 -9.70 -0.67
C GLU A 92 11.72 -9.57 -0.53
N PHE A 93 10.97 -10.32 -1.33
CA PHE A 93 9.52 -10.45 -1.26
C PHE A 93 9.14 -11.91 -1.51
N SER A 94 8.29 -12.47 -0.65
CA SER A 94 7.77 -13.82 -0.81
C SER A 94 6.32 -13.90 -0.37
N TYR A 95 5.55 -14.70 -1.10
CA TYR A 95 4.13 -14.91 -0.86
C TYR A 95 3.70 -16.23 -1.50
N SER A 96 2.72 -16.91 -0.89
CA SER A 96 2.18 -18.16 -1.43
C SER A 96 0.71 -18.33 -1.04
N ILE A 97 -0.07 -18.88 -1.97
CA ILE A 97 -1.45 -19.30 -1.78
C ILE A 97 -1.57 -20.77 -2.18
N VAL A 98 -2.24 -21.57 -1.37
CA VAL A 98 -2.35 -23.02 -1.57
C VAL A 98 -3.81 -23.44 -1.54
N SER A 99 -4.29 -24.06 -2.61
CA SER A 99 -5.58 -24.78 -2.61
C SER A 99 -5.33 -26.22 -2.13
N GLN A 100 -6.03 -26.64 -1.08
CA GLN A 100 -5.97 -28.02 -0.60
C GLN A 100 -6.56 -28.98 -1.65
N ARG A 101 -5.87 -30.09 -1.90
CA ARG A 101 -6.20 -31.07 -2.95
C ARG A 101 -6.28 -32.45 -2.34
N ASP A 102 -7.25 -33.25 -2.78
CA ASP A 102 -7.32 -34.66 -2.47
C ASP A 102 -6.13 -35.40 -3.14
N PRO A 103 -5.32 -36.16 -2.39
CA PRO A 103 -4.12 -36.81 -2.95
C PRO A 103 -4.40 -37.84 -4.04
N GLN A 104 -5.58 -38.46 -4.05
CA GLN A 104 -5.91 -39.53 -4.99
C GLN A 104 -6.51 -39.00 -6.30
N SER A 105 -7.30 -37.94 -6.24
CA SER A 105 -8.05 -37.39 -7.38
C SER A 105 -7.55 -36.03 -7.88
N GLY A 106 -6.80 -35.27 -7.07
CA GLY A 106 -6.41 -33.90 -7.38
C GLY A 106 -7.56 -32.88 -7.30
N LEU A 107 -8.75 -33.29 -6.85
CA LEU A 107 -9.89 -32.39 -6.68
C LEU A 107 -9.69 -31.47 -5.47
N PRO A 108 -10.18 -30.23 -5.50
CA PRO A 108 -10.08 -29.31 -4.37
C PRO A 108 -10.92 -29.82 -3.19
N THR A 109 -10.35 -29.85 -1.99
CA THR A 109 -11.00 -30.38 -0.77
C THR A 109 -11.38 -29.31 0.25
N GLY A 110 -11.10 -28.04 -0.02
CA GLY A 110 -11.40 -26.95 0.90
C GLY A 110 -11.05 -25.59 0.33
N GLN A 111 -11.16 -24.58 1.18
CA GLN A 111 -10.76 -23.22 0.84
C GLN A 111 -9.25 -23.14 0.62
N ARG A 112 -8.84 -22.26 -0.29
CA ARG A 112 -7.45 -21.84 -0.41
C ARG A 112 -6.95 -21.23 0.90
N MET A 113 -5.69 -21.49 1.22
CA MET A 113 -4.99 -20.96 2.37
C MET A 113 -3.95 -19.95 1.90
N HIS A 114 -4.09 -18.70 2.32
CA HIS A 114 -3.07 -17.67 2.15
C HIS A 114 -1.97 -17.87 3.19
N LYS A 115 -0.71 -17.85 2.76
CA LYS A 115 0.43 -17.67 3.67
C LYS A 115 0.68 -16.17 3.85
N PRO A 116 1.33 -15.75 4.96
CA PRO A 116 1.76 -14.38 5.11
C PRO A 116 2.62 -13.91 3.92
N VAL A 117 2.49 -12.64 3.56
CA VAL A 117 3.49 -11.95 2.74
C VAL A 117 4.69 -11.69 3.62
N VAL A 118 5.89 -12.09 3.19
CA VAL A 118 7.12 -11.85 3.94
C VAL A 118 8.08 -11.05 3.08
N PHE A 119 8.61 -9.96 3.63
CA PHE A 119 9.60 -9.13 2.95
C PHE A 119 10.76 -8.72 3.86
N ALA A 120 11.93 -8.49 3.25
CA ALA A 120 13.11 -7.96 3.93
C ALA A 120 13.24 -6.46 3.66
N LYS A 121 13.35 -5.65 4.71
CA LYS A 121 13.66 -4.21 4.62
C LYS A 121 14.86 -3.86 5.49
N GLU A 122 15.67 -2.90 5.06
CA GLU A 122 16.65 -2.24 5.93
C GLU A 122 15.96 -1.47 7.06
N LEU A 123 16.67 -1.19 8.15
CA LEU A 123 16.12 -0.38 9.23
C LEU A 123 15.97 1.11 8.85
N GLY A 124 14.94 1.74 9.39
CA GLY A 124 14.62 3.16 9.19
C GLY A 124 13.41 3.61 10.01
N PRO A 125 13.01 4.90 9.95
CA PRO A 125 11.86 5.47 10.65
C PRO A 125 10.53 4.73 10.47
N SER A 126 10.29 4.03 9.36
CA SER A 126 9.12 3.16 9.19
C SER A 126 9.14 1.93 10.12
N THR A 127 10.31 1.51 10.58
CA THR A 127 10.49 0.25 11.34
C THR A 127 9.85 0.33 12.72
N PRO A 128 10.09 1.37 13.56
CA PRO A 128 9.36 1.53 14.81
C PRO A 128 7.83 1.60 14.63
N GLN A 129 7.35 2.11 13.50
CA GLN A 129 5.91 2.14 13.20
C GLN A 129 5.34 0.77 12.87
N LEU A 130 6.10 -0.08 12.17
CA LEU A 130 5.75 -1.49 11.97
C LEU A 130 5.74 -2.25 13.31
N TYR A 131 6.72 -2.01 14.19
CA TYR A 131 6.71 -2.56 15.55
C TYR A 131 5.50 -2.07 16.36
N ALA A 132 5.16 -0.78 16.26
CA ALA A 132 3.98 -0.23 16.92
C ALA A 132 2.69 -0.86 16.37
N ALA A 133 2.62 -1.11 15.06
CA ALA A 133 1.48 -1.78 14.45
C ALA A 133 1.34 -3.23 14.96
N LEU A 134 2.45 -3.98 15.02
CA LEU A 134 2.50 -5.33 15.59
C LEU A 134 2.07 -5.34 17.06
N ALA A 135 2.71 -4.53 17.90
CA ALA A 135 2.49 -4.53 19.35
C ALA A 135 1.07 -4.10 19.74
N ASN A 136 0.44 -3.23 18.94
CA ASN A 136 -0.90 -2.71 19.21
C ASN A 136 -2.00 -3.39 18.40
N ASN A 137 -1.68 -4.42 17.60
CA ASN A 137 -2.59 -5.04 16.64
C ASN A 137 -3.29 -3.99 15.75
N GLU A 138 -2.54 -2.99 15.29
CA GLU A 138 -3.04 -2.03 14.33
C GLU A 138 -2.94 -2.62 12.93
N ASN A 139 -4.05 -2.60 12.20
CA ASN A 139 -4.03 -2.92 10.79
C ASN A 139 -3.50 -1.73 9.98
N LEU A 140 -2.68 -2.06 8.99
CA LEU A 140 -2.34 -1.19 7.88
C LEU A 140 -3.51 -1.21 6.91
N SER A 141 -4.17 -0.06 6.70
CA SER A 141 -5.32 0.02 5.80
C SER A 141 -4.97 -0.40 4.38
N GLU A 142 -3.75 -0.07 3.96
CA GLU A 142 -3.22 -0.37 2.63
C GLU A 142 -1.70 -0.59 2.68
N VAL A 143 -1.22 -1.63 2.02
CA VAL A 143 0.20 -1.86 1.74
C VAL A 143 0.35 -2.22 0.26
N ILE A 144 1.12 -1.43 -0.48
CA ILE A 144 1.37 -1.62 -1.92
C ILE A 144 2.85 -1.94 -2.11
N PHE A 145 3.11 -3.03 -2.83
CA PHE A 145 4.42 -3.44 -3.31
C PHE A 145 4.45 -3.21 -4.82
N ASP A 146 5.13 -2.16 -5.26
CA ASP A 146 5.33 -1.87 -6.67
C ASP A 146 6.67 -2.44 -7.12
N CYS A 147 6.63 -3.39 -8.04
CA CYS A 147 7.79 -4.10 -8.56
C CYS A 147 8.25 -3.47 -9.88
N TYR A 148 9.46 -2.93 -9.92
CA TYR A 148 10.04 -2.23 -11.06
C TYR A 148 11.11 -3.07 -11.75
N GLY A 149 11.07 -3.05 -13.08
CA GLY A 149 12.18 -3.43 -13.94
C GLY A 149 12.69 -2.26 -14.76
N THR A 150 13.59 -2.52 -15.70
CA THR A 150 14.14 -1.48 -16.59
C THR A 150 13.79 -1.78 -18.03
N GLN A 151 13.21 -0.80 -18.72
CA GLN A 151 13.02 -0.82 -20.16
C GLN A 151 13.77 0.34 -20.79
N SER A 152 14.73 0.04 -21.68
CA SER A 152 15.53 1.06 -22.37
C SER A 152 16.22 2.07 -21.44
N GLY A 153 16.69 1.61 -20.28
CA GLY A 153 17.35 2.44 -19.27
C GLY A 153 16.40 3.27 -18.39
N VAL A 154 15.09 3.19 -18.62
CA VAL A 154 14.06 3.87 -17.81
C VAL A 154 13.39 2.84 -16.90
N PRO A 155 13.24 3.11 -15.60
CA PRO A 155 12.50 2.20 -14.74
C PRO A 155 11.01 2.24 -15.08
N VAL A 156 10.41 1.06 -15.12
CA VAL A 156 9.00 0.86 -15.48
C VAL A 156 8.38 -0.11 -14.50
N LEU A 157 7.14 0.16 -14.12
CA LEU A 157 6.37 -0.73 -13.25
C LEU A 157 6.09 -2.03 -14.03
N ALA A 158 6.47 -3.16 -13.46
CA ALA A 158 6.29 -4.49 -14.04
C ALA A 158 5.03 -5.18 -13.53
N HIS A 159 4.78 -5.11 -12.21
CA HIS A 159 3.54 -5.52 -11.57
C HIS A 159 3.44 -4.91 -10.17
N SER A 160 2.25 -4.98 -9.58
CA SER A 160 1.99 -4.54 -8.20
C SER A 160 1.26 -5.62 -7.41
N VAL A 161 1.57 -5.70 -6.13
CA VAL A 161 0.80 -6.47 -5.14
C VAL A 161 0.27 -5.51 -4.09
N LYS A 162 -1.04 -5.53 -3.85
CA LYS A 162 -1.69 -4.65 -2.89
C LYS A 162 -2.40 -5.47 -1.82
N LEU A 163 -2.12 -5.19 -0.57
CA LEU A 163 -2.80 -5.74 0.59
C LEU A 163 -3.76 -4.70 1.16
N ILE A 164 -4.95 -5.14 1.54
CA ILE A 164 -5.94 -4.33 2.24
C ILE A 164 -6.13 -4.86 3.64
N ASN A 165 -6.19 -3.93 4.59
CA ASN A 165 -6.39 -4.21 6.02
C ASN A 165 -5.37 -5.25 6.54
N ALA A 166 -4.10 -5.04 6.22
CA ALA A 166 -3.00 -5.92 6.56
C ALA A 166 -2.63 -5.84 8.05
N GLY A 167 -2.43 -6.97 8.71
CA GLY A 167 -1.87 -7.03 10.07
C GLY A 167 -0.40 -7.42 10.02
N VAL A 168 0.43 -6.78 10.85
CA VAL A 168 1.81 -7.25 11.06
C VAL A 168 1.74 -8.46 11.98
N ALA A 169 2.21 -9.62 11.52
CA ALA A 169 2.16 -10.87 12.26
C ALA A 169 3.50 -11.20 12.96
N GLU A 170 4.61 -10.81 12.35
CA GLU A 170 5.96 -11.08 12.86
C GLU A 170 6.94 -10.03 12.33
N ILE A 171 7.92 -9.67 13.15
CA ILE A 171 9.11 -8.93 12.73
C ILE A 171 10.33 -9.64 13.31
N ASP A 172 11.19 -10.17 12.44
CA ASP A 172 12.48 -10.80 12.78
C ASP A 172 13.63 -9.85 12.40
N TYR A 173 14.22 -9.19 13.40
CA TYR A 173 15.37 -8.31 13.23
C TYR A 173 16.67 -9.11 13.13
N ARG A 174 17.42 -8.84 12.07
CA ARG A 174 18.69 -9.51 11.80
C ARG A 174 19.82 -8.51 11.63
N GLN A 175 20.85 -8.70 12.45
CA GLN A 175 22.18 -8.17 12.22
C GLN A 175 23.11 -9.35 11.99
N LEU A 176 23.71 -9.43 10.80
CA LEU A 176 24.62 -10.52 10.48
C LEU A 176 25.97 -10.33 11.19
N ASN A 177 26.83 -11.35 11.10
CA ASN A 177 28.13 -11.32 11.77
C ASN A 177 29.00 -10.20 11.19
N THR A 178 29.23 -9.15 11.99
CA THR A 178 30.02 -7.98 11.58
C THR A 178 31.52 -8.26 11.45
N ARG A 179 31.99 -9.41 11.94
CA ARG A 179 33.39 -9.85 11.85
C ARG A 179 33.67 -10.75 10.65
N ASP A 180 32.63 -11.28 10.00
CA ASP A 180 32.80 -12.08 8.79
C ASP A 180 32.81 -11.14 7.56
N PRO A 181 33.89 -11.11 6.76
CA PRO A 181 33.97 -10.29 5.55
C PRO A 181 32.84 -10.52 4.53
N ALA A 182 32.24 -11.71 4.53
CA ALA A 182 31.14 -12.03 3.62
C ALA A 182 29.83 -11.32 4.00
N SER A 183 29.55 -11.18 5.31
CA SER A 183 28.32 -10.56 5.81
C SER A 183 28.48 -9.15 6.33
N SER A 184 29.70 -8.67 6.58
CA SER A 184 29.98 -7.34 7.15
C SER A 184 29.54 -6.16 6.27
N LYS A 185 29.25 -6.42 4.99
CA LYS A 185 28.75 -5.42 4.03
C LYS A 185 27.23 -5.41 3.91
N ILE A 186 26.53 -6.37 4.52
CA ILE A 186 25.07 -6.43 4.50
C ILE A 186 24.60 -5.59 5.68
N PRO A 187 23.79 -4.54 5.44
CA PRO A 187 23.22 -3.72 6.51
C PRO A 187 22.25 -4.53 7.38
N GLU A 188 21.96 -4.05 8.58
CA GLU A 188 20.88 -4.61 9.38
C GLU A 188 19.54 -4.54 8.65
N PHE A 189 18.75 -5.59 8.79
CA PHE A 189 17.44 -5.67 8.15
C PHE A 189 16.42 -6.36 9.06
N ALA A 190 15.15 -6.16 8.73
CA ALA A 190 14.03 -6.82 9.37
C ALA A 190 13.24 -7.62 8.34
N LEU A 191 12.96 -8.89 8.64
CA LEU A 191 11.97 -9.69 7.94
C LEU A 191 10.61 -9.41 8.56
N VAL A 192 9.69 -8.88 7.75
CA VAL A 192 8.35 -8.49 8.19
C VAL A 192 7.34 -9.42 7.54
N SER A 193 6.52 -10.07 8.36
CA SER A 193 5.43 -10.94 7.92
C SER A 193 4.09 -10.21 8.06
N LEU A 194 3.32 -10.14 6.98
CA LEU A 194 2.00 -9.54 6.94
C LEU A 194 0.92 -10.58 6.66
N THR A 195 -0.11 -10.58 7.49
CA THR A 195 -1.43 -11.14 7.14
C THR A 195 -2.31 -10.03 6.58
N PHE A 196 -3.43 -10.38 5.93
CA PHE A 196 -4.27 -9.39 5.27
C PHE A 196 -5.70 -9.89 5.13
N GLN A 197 -6.65 -8.95 5.02
CA GLN A 197 -8.04 -9.29 4.71
C GLN A 197 -8.19 -9.56 3.22
N SER A 198 -7.64 -8.70 2.36
CA SER A 198 -7.70 -8.86 0.91
C SER A 198 -6.35 -8.61 0.27
N ILE A 199 -6.15 -9.23 -0.90
CA ILE A 199 -4.97 -9.06 -1.74
C ILE A 199 -5.41 -8.83 -3.20
N GLU A 200 -4.69 -7.95 -3.89
CA GLU A 200 -4.85 -7.68 -5.32
C GLU A 200 -3.50 -7.81 -6.01
N TRP A 201 -3.48 -8.50 -7.14
CA TRP A 201 -2.34 -8.62 -8.04
C TRP A 201 -2.68 -7.90 -9.35
N THR A 202 -1.79 -7.02 -9.77
CA THR A 202 -1.97 -6.23 -10.97
C THR A 202 -0.76 -6.38 -11.89
N HIS A 203 -1.01 -6.79 -13.14
CA HIS A 203 0.00 -6.88 -14.19
C HIS A 203 -0.55 -6.23 -15.48
N GLY A 204 -0.03 -5.06 -15.83
CA GLY A 204 -0.62 -4.23 -16.89
C GLY A 204 -2.08 -3.88 -16.61
N ALA A 205 -2.98 -4.25 -17.52
CA ALA A 205 -4.43 -4.06 -17.37
C ALA A 205 -5.13 -5.25 -16.70
N ILE A 206 -4.40 -6.33 -16.40
CA ILE A 206 -4.94 -7.56 -15.81
C ILE A 206 -4.88 -7.41 -14.29
N VAL A 207 -6.04 -7.55 -13.66
CA VAL A 207 -6.19 -7.48 -12.21
C VAL A 207 -6.85 -8.76 -11.73
N ALA A 208 -6.30 -9.34 -10.67
CA ALA A 208 -6.93 -10.42 -9.91
C ALA A 208 -6.94 -10.02 -8.43
N ALA A 209 -8.00 -10.37 -7.71
CA ALA A 209 -8.10 -10.10 -6.28
C ALA A 209 -8.72 -11.27 -5.55
N ASP A 210 -8.38 -11.43 -4.27
CA ASP A 210 -8.98 -12.39 -3.36
C ASP A 210 -9.14 -11.79 -1.95
N SER A 211 -10.04 -12.34 -1.15
CA SER A 211 -10.29 -11.93 0.24
C SER A 211 -10.44 -13.13 1.16
N TRP A 212 -9.76 -13.11 2.31
CA TRP A 212 -9.82 -14.18 3.30
C TRP A 212 -11.25 -14.46 3.79
N GLU A 213 -12.12 -13.45 3.82
CA GLU A 213 -13.51 -13.58 4.27
C GLU A 213 -14.44 -14.25 3.25
N ASN A 214 -14.08 -14.26 1.96
CA ASN A 214 -14.94 -14.77 0.88
C ASN A 214 -14.66 -16.25 0.53
N GLY A 215 -14.10 -17.01 1.47
CA GLY A 215 -13.88 -18.45 1.31
C GLY A 215 -15.10 -19.28 1.65
#